data_AF-A0AAE0DTD7-F1
#
_entry.id   AF-A0AAE0DTD7-F1
#
_cell.length_a   1.000
_cell.length_b   1.000
_cell.length_c   1.000
_cell.angle_alpha   90.00
_cell.angle_beta   90.00
_cell.angle_gamma   90.00
#
_symmetry.space_group_name_H-M   'P 1'
#
loop_
_entity.id
_entity.type
_entity.pdbx_description
1 polymer ?
#
loop_
_entity_poly.entity_id
_entity_poly.type
_entity_poly.pdbx_seq_one_letter_code
_entity_poly.pdbx_strand_id
1 'polypeptide(L)'
;MVPFTRVGNWIIRKGIHVRVEHGQPSRCTEELKLRKIKNDELKAEAKARGEVFSTKRQPEGPKPSFMVESATLETITPSPYDVVNDLKEELDQ
;
A
#
# COMPACT_ATOMS: atom_id res chain seq x y z
N MET A 1 -19.24 -13.81 7.03
CA MET A 1 -19.28 -12.34 7.05
C MET A 1 -20.73 -11.92 6.84
N VAL A 2 -21.35 -11.20 7.78
CA VAL A 2 -22.71 -10.66 7.59
C VAL A 2 -22.57 -9.32 6.87
N PRO A 3 -23.08 -9.17 5.65
CA PRO A 3 -22.96 -7.91 4.92
C PRO A 3 -23.82 -6.83 5.56
N PHE A 4 -23.31 -5.61 5.49
CA PHE A 4 -24.04 -4.41 5.88
C PHE A 4 -24.47 -3.70 4.61
N THR A 5 -25.73 -3.29 4.56
CA THR A 5 -26.25 -2.50 3.45
C THR A 5 -26.55 -1.10 3.95
N ARG A 6 -26.13 -0.09 3.19
CA ARG A 6 -26.52 1.29 3.44
C ARG A 6 -27.94 1.51 2.92
N VAL A 7 -28.85 1.95 3.79
CA VAL A 7 -30.21 2.31 3.44
C VAL A 7 -30.39 3.79 3.81
N GLY A 8 -30.39 4.67 2.80
CA GLY A 8 -30.38 6.12 3.02
C GLY A 8 -29.21 6.58 3.89
N ASN A 9 -29.53 7.09 5.09
CA ASN A 9 -28.58 7.59 6.08
C ASN A 9 -28.11 6.55 7.10
N TRP A 10 -28.65 5.32 7.09
CA TRP A 10 -28.33 4.29 8.08
C TRP A 10 -27.61 3.09 7.50
N ILE A 11 -26.86 2.40 8.37
CA ILE A 11 -26.16 1.16 8.05
C ILE A 11 -26.85 0.03 8.82
N ILE A 12 -27.45 -0.91 8.10
CA ILE A 12 -28.23 -2.01 8.68
C ILE A 12 -27.55 -3.33 8.35
N ARG A 13 -27.41 -4.21 9.35
CA ARG A 13 -26.97 -5.60 9.15
C ARG A 13 -28.08 -6.40 8.49
N LYS A 14 -27.77 -7.09 7.40
CA LYS A 14 -28.73 -7.97 6.72
C LYS A 14 -28.22 -9.42 6.79
N GLY A 15 -29.07 -10.31 7.30
CA GLY A 15 -28.80 -11.75 7.30
C GLY A 15 -29.09 -12.33 5.92
N ILE A 16 -28.04 -12.64 5.16
CA ILE A 16 -28.17 -13.27 3.84
C ILE A 16 -27.80 -14.74 3.97
N HIS A 17 -28.66 -15.63 3.48
CA HIS A 17 -28.40 -17.06 3.40
C HIS A 17 -27.72 -17.34 2.05
N VAL A 18 -26.47 -17.76 2.09
CA VAL A 18 -25.66 -18.05 0.89
C VAL A 18 -25.10 -19.46 1.02
N ARG A 19 -25.12 -20.23 -0.07
CA ARG A 19 -24.47 -21.55 -0.13
C ARG A 19 -22.95 -21.38 -0.22
N VAL A 20 -22.20 -22.40 0.23
CA VAL A 20 -20.73 -22.33 0.30
C VAL A 20 -20.05 -22.08 -1.06
N GLU A 21 -20.65 -22.55 -2.16
CA GLU A 21 -20.13 -22.40 -3.53
C GLU A 21 -20.00 -20.93 -3.96
N HIS A 22 -20.89 -20.06 -3.49
CA HIS A 22 -20.89 -18.64 -3.83
C HIS A 22 -20.10 -17.79 -2.83
N GLY A 23 -19.59 -18.40 -1.76
CA GLY A 23 -18.81 -17.73 -0.73
C GLY A 23 -17.32 -17.97 -0.95
N GLN A 24 -16.56 -16.89 -1.15
CA GLN A 24 -15.10 -16.94 -1.09
C GLN A 24 -14.61 -16.48 0.29
N PRO A 25 -13.61 -17.14 0.90
CA PRO A 25 -13.03 -16.67 2.15
C PRO A 25 -12.29 -15.34 1.93
N SER A 26 -12.53 -14.38 2.81
CA SER A 26 -11.89 -13.05 2.74
C SER A 26 -10.49 -13.07 3.36
N ARG A 27 -9.48 -12.64 2.60
CA ARG A 27 -8.07 -12.62 3.05
C ARG A 27 -7.70 -11.44 3.97
N CYS A 28 -8.60 -10.47 4.17
CA CYS A 28 -8.34 -9.29 5.01
C CYS A 28 -7.98 -9.63 6.47
N THR A 29 -8.45 -10.77 6.98
CA THR A 29 -8.15 -11.21 8.35
C THR A 29 -6.88 -12.04 8.47
N GLU A 30 -6.37 -12.58 7.36
CA GLU A 30 -5.19 -13.47 7.35
C GLU A 30 -3.94 -12.71 7.79
N GLU A 31 -3.65 -11.57 7.17
CA GLU A 31 -2.52 -10.71 7.54
C GLU A 31 -2.59 -10.26 9.01
N LEU A 32 -3.79 -9.92 9.49
CA LEU A 32 -3.99 -9.48 10.86
C LEU A 32 -3.71 -10.60 11.86
N LYS A 33 -4.12 -11.84 11.56
CA LYS A 33 -3.83 -13.02 12.38
C LYS A 33 -2.34 -13.32 12.41
N LEU A 34 -1.68 -13.35 11.25
CA LEU A 34 -0.24 -13.59 11.15
C LEU A 34 0.56 -12.55 11.93
N ARG A 35 0.15 -11.28 11.86
CA ARG A 35 0.77 -10.21 12.64
C ARG A 35 0.58 -10.40 14.14
N LYS A 36 -0.61 -10.79 14.61
CA LYS A 36 -0.84 -11.03 16.04
C LYS A 36 0.11 -12.09 16.59
N ILE A 37 0.25 -13.20 15.87
CA ILE A 37 1.16 -14.29 16.23
C ILE A 37 2.60 -13.78 16.34
N LYS A 38 3.12 -13.12 15.29
CA LYS A 38 4.47 -12.52 15.30
C LYS A 38 4.66 -11.53 16.44
N ASN A 39 3.64 -10.72 16.75
CA ASN A 39 3.72 -9.74 17.81
C ASN A 39 3.79 -10.38 19.20
N ASP A 40 3.08 -11.48 19.40
CA ASP A 40 3.05 -12.19 20.69
C ASP A 40 4.36 -12.95 20.92
N GLU A 41 4.96 -13.50 19.86
CA GLU A 41 6.34 -14.05 19.87
C GLU A 41 7.36 -12.99 20.30
N LEU A 42 7.37 -11.82 19.64
CA LEU A 42 8.30 -10.72 19.96
C LEU A 42 8.12 -10.21 21.39
N LYS A 43 6.90 -10.17 21.91
CA LYS A 43 6.64 -9.78 23.31
C LYS A 43 7.16 -10.82 24.29
N ALA A 44 7.04 -12.11 23.98
CA ALA A 44 7.55 -13.18 24.82
C ALA A 44 9.08 -13.13 24.90
N GLU A 45 9.75 -12.93 23.76
CA GLU A 45 11.21 -12.75 23.70
C GLU A 45 11.67 -11.50 24.46
N ALA A 46 11.01 -10.36 24.25
CA ALA A 46 11.34 -9.12 24.94
C ALA A 46 11.15 -9.24 26.46
N LYS A 47 10.08 -9.92 26.89
CA LYS A 47 9.84 -10.22 28.31
C LYS A 47 10.92 -11.13 28.90
N ALA A 48 11.41 -12.10 28.14
CA ALA A 48 12.52 -12.96 28.57
C ALA A 48 13.84 -12.18 28.69
N ARG A 49 14.08 -11.20 27.82
CA ARG A 49 15.24 -10.30 27.88
C ARG A 49 15.11 -9.17 28.92
N GLY A 50 13.89 -8.93 29.43
CA GLY A 50 13.61 -7.83 30.36
C GLY A 50 13.48 -6.46 29.69
N GLU A 51 13.35 -6.42 28.37
CA GLU A 51 13.26 -5.18 27.58
C GLU A 51 11.81 -4.90 27.17
N VAL A 52 11.45 -3.62 27.04
CA VAL A 52 10.12 -3.19 26.59
C VAL A 52 10.14 -2.98 25.07
N PHE A 53 9.53 -3.91 24.33
CA PHE A 53 9.47 -3.83 22.87
C PHE A 53 8.15 -3.18 22.37
N SER A 54 8.27 -2.16 21.52
CA SER A 54 7.12 -1.51 20.86
C SER A 54 6.79 -2.19 19.54
N THR A 55 5.69 -2.95 19.48
CA THR A 55 5.24 -3.65 18.26
C THR A 55 4.34 -2.81 17.33
N LYS A 56 4.38 -1.47 17.45
CA LYS A 56 3.60 -0.55 16.63
C LYS A 56 4.18 -0.47 15.22
N ARG A 57 3.32 -0.33 14.20
CA ARG A 57 3.73 -0.07 12.82
C ARG A 57 4.36 1.33 12.75
N GLN A 58 5.57 1.42 12.20
CA GLN A 58 6.19 2.71 11.89
C GLN A 58 5.84 3.07 10.44
N PRO A 59 5.43 4.31 10.15
CA PRO A 59 5.30 4.79 8.78
C PRO A 59 6.68 4.78 8.10
N GLU A 60 6.68 4.84 6.76
CA GLU A 60 7.94 4.98 6.02
C GLU A 60 8.60 6.30 6.42
N GLY A 61 9.82 6.20 6.95
CA GLY A 61 10.60 7.35 7.36
C GLY A 61 11.19 8.10 6.16
N PRO A 62 11.84 9.26 6.39
CA PRO A 62 12.59 9.92 5.35
C PRO A 62 13.66 8.97 4.79
N LYS A 63 13.84 8.98 3.47
CA LYS A 63 14.90 8.19 2.85
C LYS A 63 16.25 8.59 3.46
N PRO A 64 17.06 7.63 3.94
CA PRO A 64 18.37 7.93 4.50
C PRO A 64 19.29 8.50 3.41
N SER A 65 20.35 9.19 3.81
CA SER A 65 21.33 9.73 2.86
C SER A 65 21.96 8.59 2.06
N PHE A 66 21.89 8.69 0.73
CA PHE A 66 22.47 7.73 -0.20
C PHE A 66 23.67 8.39 -0.89
N MET A 67 24.83 7.73 -0.87
CA MET A 67 25.96 8.12 -1.72
C MET A 67 25.77 7.46 -3.08
N VAL A 68 25.60 8.29 -4.11
CA VAL A 68 25.53 7.83 -5.50
C VAL A 68 26.96 7.77 -6.03
N GLU A 69 27.52 6.57 -6.17
CA GLU A 69 28.72 6.38 -6.99
C GLU A 69 28.32 6.42 -8.47
N SER A 70 29.20 7.00 -9.29
CA SER A 70 29.00 7.36 -10.69
C SER A 70 28.56 6.18 -11.57
N ALA A 71 27.26 5.91 -11.61
CA ALA A 71 26.63 5.08 -12.63
C ALA A 71 26.62 5.85 -13.96
N THR A 72 26.69 5.11 -15.08
CA THR A 72 26.68 5.65 -16.45
C THR A 72 25.53 6.65 -16.64
N LEU A 73 25.87 7.94 -16.66
CA LEU A 73 24.94 9.03 -16.80
C LEU A 73 24.50 9.13 -18.26
N GLU A 74 23.28 8.68 -18.55
CA GLU A 74 22.62 8.97 -19.82
C GLU A 74 21.86 10.29 -19.69
N THR A 75 22.40 11.33 -20.33
CA THR A 75 21.75 12.64 -20.38
C THR A 75 20.58 12.59 -21.38
N ILE A 76 19.37 12.35 -20.88
CA ILE A 76 18.15 12.42 -21.69
C ILE A 76 17.74 13.89 -21.83
N THR A 77 17.63 14.38 -23.06
CA THR A 77 17.07 15.71 -23.35
C THR A 77 15.54 15.67 -23.29
N PRO A 78 14.87 16.72 -22.79
CA PRO A 78 13.41 16.77 -22.78
C PRO A 78 12.85 16.72 -24.20
N SER A 79 11.76 15.98 -24.40
CA SER A 79 11.03 16.02 -25.67
C SER A 79 10.47 17.42 -25.89
N PRO A 80 10.62 18.02 -27.08
CA PRO A 80 10.05 19.34 -27.38
C PRO A 80 8.51 19.31 -27.34
N TYR A 81 7.90 20.47 -27.05
CA TYR A 81 6.45 20.65 -27.05
C TYR A 81 5.90 20.78 -28.47
N ASP A 82 4.77 20.13 -28.72
CA ASP A 82 4.12 20.08 -30.05
C ASP A 82 3.80 21.47 -30.61
N VAL A 83 3.40 22.43 -29.76
CA VAL A 83 3.05 23.81 -30.16
C VAL A 83 4.19 24.56 -30.88
N VAL A 84 5.45 24.21 -30.60
CA VAL A 84 6.61 24.86 -31.24
C VAL A 84 7.05 24.11 -32.51
N ASN A 85 6.72 22.83 -32.63
CA ASN A 85 6.99 22.04 -33.84
C ASN A 85 6.00 22.39 -34.96
N ASP A 86 4.72 22.56 -34.62
CA ASP A 86 3.67 22.91 -35.59
C ASP A 86 3.94 24.30 -36.22
N LEU A 87 4.42 25.27 -35.42
CA LEU A 87 4.79 26.61 -35.91
C LEU A 87 6.07 26.62 -36.77
N LYS A 88 6.92 25.60 -36.63
CA LYS A 88 8.15 25.45 -37.43
C LYS A 88 7.82 24.91 -38.83
N GLU A 89 6.86 24.00 -38.93
CA GLU A 89 6.42 23.42 -40.21
C GLU A 89 5.62 24.42 -41.08
N GLU A 90 4.90 25.37 -40.49
CA GLU A 90 4.17 26.40 -41.25
C GLU A 90 5.06 27.51 -41.85
N LEU A 91 6.30 27.66 -41.39
CA LEU A 91 7.24 28.70 -41.87
C LEU A 91 8.17 28.23 -43.00
N ASP A 92 8.19 26.93 -43.31
CA ASP A 92 9.05 26.31 -44.34
C ASP A 92 8.30 25.94 -45.65
N GLN A 93 7.11 26.52 -45.90
CA GLN A 93 6.38 26.47 -47.18
C GLN A 93 6.44 27.77 -47.97
#